data_AF-A5CW89-F1
#
_entry.id   AF-A5CW89-F1
#
_cell.length_a   1.000
_cell.length_b   1.000
_cell.length_c   1.000
_cell.angle_alpha   90.00
_cell.angle_beta   90.00
_cell.angle_gamma   90.00
#
_symmetry.space_group_name_H-M   'P 1'
#
loop_
_entity.id
_entity.type
_entity.pdbx_description
1 polymer ?
#
loop_
_entity_poly.entity_id
_entity_poly.type
_entity_poly.pdbx_seq_one_letter_code
_entity_poly.pdbx_strand_id
1 'polypeptide(L)'
;MIESKIISITLLLAVVIFTLFYLLTRNIQIPQNQSMPWQSFINSQGNTVVFNLTMGHSSLIDAMHLFGSEAEIAMFGSESKEPELEVFFSNTKVGGISVGVILNLIFDQKDTKYLNNNIKELRVMSSGVRKTTFNLMAKISMLDLKIKSLTLIPKVDLSKEIIINLFGEPSRVELVSQSVSYWYYLIKGVRIIIDDDNKEILEFYNEVVQ
;
A
#
# COMPACT_ATOMS: atom_id res chain seq x y z
N MET A 1 -32.13 28.44 47.86
CA MET A 1 -32.95 27.26 47.49
C MET A 1 -33.13 27.10 45.97
N ILE A 2 -33.17 28.19 45.19
CA ILE A 2 -33.25 28.14 43.71
C ILE A 2 -31.90 27.75 43.10
N GLU A 3 -30.80 28.35 43.59
CA GLU A 3 -29.44 28.06 43.11
C GLU A 3 -29.01 26.60 43.30
N SER A 4 -29.31 26.00 44.46
CA SER A 4 -29.02 24.58 44.71
C SER A 4 -29.81 23.64 43.80
N LYS A 5 -31.03 24.04 43.39
CA LYS A 5 -31.83 23.28 42.42
C LYS A 5 -31.24 23.37 41.01
N ILE A 6 -30.80 24.55 40.60
CA ILE A 6 -30.16 24.75 39.29
C ILE A 6 -28.88 23.92 39.20
N ILE A 7 -28.02 23.99 40.22
CA ILE A 7 -26.76 23.22 40.27
C ILE A 7 -27.05 21.71 40.20
N SER A 8 -28.05 21.23 40.95
CA SER A 8 -28.42 19.81 40.94
C SER A 8 -28.96 19.35 39.58
N ILE A 9 -29.75 20.19 38.88
CA ILE A 9 -30.28 19.89 37.55
C ILE A 9 -29.16 19.86 36.51
N THR A 10 -28.23 20.83 36.55
CA THR A 10 -27.08 20.87 35.65
C THR A 10 -26.18 19.65 35.83
N LEU A 11 -25.91 19.25 37.08
CA LEU A 11 -25.10 18.07 37.36
C LEU A 11 -25.76 16.79 36.84
N LEU A 12 -27.07 16.65 37.04
CA LEU A 12 -27.84 15.52 36.54
C LEU A 12 -27.83 15.47 35.01
N LEU A 13 -28.00 16.62 34.35
CA LEU A 13 -27.96 16.72 32.89
C LEU A 13 -26.58 16.34 32.35
N ALA A 14 -25.49 16.79 32.98
CA ALA A 14 -24.13 16.45 32.59
C ALA A 14 -23.88 14.94 32.71
N VAL A 15 -24.34 14.31 33.79
CA VAL A 15 -24.23 12.85 33.98
C VAL A 15 -25.03 12.09 32.91
N VAL A 16 -26.24 12.55 32.58
CA VAL A 16 -27.07 11.94 31.54
C VAL A 16 -26.40 12.06 30.17
N ILE A 17 -25.89 13.25 29.81
CA ILE A 17 -25.18 13.48 28.54
C ILE A 17 -23.92 12.61 28.47
N PHE A 18 -23.13 12.56 29.54
CA PHE A 18 -21.91 11.75 29.60
C PHE A 18 -22.22 10.26 29.46
N THR A 19 -23.25 9.77 30.16
CA THR A 19 -23.68 8.36 30.10
C THR A 19 -24.19 8.01 28.71
N LEU A 20 -24.98 8.89 28.09
CA LEU A 20 -25.47 8.71 26.72
C LEU A 20 -24.31 8.67 25.73
N PHE A 21 -23.36 9.60 25.85
CA PHE A 21 -22.16 9.63 25.01
C PHE A 21 -21.30 8.37 25.19
N TYR A 22 -21.09 7.92 26.42
CA TYR A 22 -20.36 6.69 26.73
C TYR A 22 -21.02 5.46 26.11
N LEU A 23 -22.35 5.32 26.23
CA LEU A 23 -23.10 4.21 25.65
C LEU A 23 -23.09 4.23 24.11
N LEU A 24 -23.19 5.41 23.49
CA LEU A 24 -23.11 5.60 22.04
C LEU A 24 -21.71 5.28 21.48
N THR A 25 -20.65 5.55 22.23
CA THR A 25 -19.25 5.41 21.78
C THR A 25 -18.59 4.09 22.19
N ARG A 26 -19.18 3.34 23.13
CA ARG A 26 -18.64 2.08 23.68
C ARG A 26 -18.26 1.03 22.64
N ASN A 27 -19.00 0.98 21.54
CA ASN A 27 -18.81 -0.02 20.47
C ASN A 27 -18.11 0.56 19.23
N ILE A 28 -17.60 1.78 19.30
CA ILE A 28 -16.73 2.29 18.24
C ILE A 28 -15.41 1.53 18.40
N GLN A 29 -15.23 0.50 17.56
CA GLN A 29 -13.91 -0.05 17.33
C GLN A 29 -13.06 1.12 16.83
N ILE A 30 -12.10 1.56 17.65
CA ILE A 30 -11.05 2.44 17.19
C ILE A 30 -10.45 1.71 15.98
N PRO A 31 -10.48 2.30 14.77
CA PRO A 31 -9.89 1.64 13.61
C PRO A 31 -8.50 1.18 14.03
N GLN A 32 -8.21 -0.11 13.92
CA GLN A 32 -6.83 -0.54 13.97
C GLN A 32 -6.15 0.26 12.87
N ASN A 33 -5.38 1.27 13.28
CA ASN A 33 -4.87 2.26 12.37
C ASN A 33 -3.87 1.55 11.46
N GLN A 34 -4.28 1.04 10.30
CA GLN A 34 -3.41 0.34 9.34
C GLN A 34 -2.53 1.32 8.54
N SER A 35 -2.08 2.41 9.16
CA SER A 35 -1.30 3.43 8.43
C SER A 35 0.18 3.05 8.26
N MET A 36 0.62 1.90 8.78
CA MET A 36 2.02 1.48 8.77
C MET A 36 2.23 0.17 8.01
N PRO A 37 3.37 0.02 7.30
CA PRO A 37 3.64 -1.17 6.48
C PRO A 37 3.75 -2.46 7.32
N TRP A 38 4.26 -2.39 8.54
CA TRP A 38 4.39 -3.57 9.43
C TRP A 38 3.07 -4.08 10.01
N GLN A 39 1.99 -3.35 9.80
CA GLN A 39 0.64 -3.77 10.19
C GLN A 39 -0.04 -4.61 9.10
N SER A 40 0.67 -4.94 8.02
CA SER A 40 0.16 -5.84 7.00
C SER A 40 -0.12 -7.24 7.56
N PHE A 41 -1.06 -7.92 6.94
CA PHE A 41 -1.49 -9.26 7.30
C PHE A 41 -2.11 -9.98 6.09
N ILE A 42 -2.22 -11.30 6.19
CA ILE A 42 -3.03 -12.11 5.27
C ILE A 42 -4.45 -12.22 5.83
N ASN A 43 -5.46 -11.81 5.05
CA ASN A 43 -6.86 -11.91 5.44
C ASN A 43 -7.38 -13.36 5.37
N SER A 44 -8.64 -13.60 5.78
CA SER A 44 -9.26 -14.93 5.77
C SER A 44 -9.43 -15.55 4.37
N GLN A 45 -9.29 -14.76 3.31
CA GLN A 45 -9.34 -15.20 1.91
C GLN A 45 -7.94 -15.47 1.33
N GLY A 46 -6.89 -15.36 2.14
CA GLY A 46 -5.51 -15.56 1.69
C GLY A 46 -4.91 -14.37 0.96
N ASN A 47 -5.50 -13.18 1.06
CA ASN A 47 -4.99 -11.99 0.39
C ASN A 47 -4.19 -11.09 1.34
N THR A 48 -3.11 -10.53 0.82
CA THR A 48 -2.30 -9.54 1.52
C THR A 48 -3.05 -8.22 1.63
N VAL A 49 -3.13 -7.71 2.85
CA VAL A 49 -3.71 -6.40 3.17
C VAL A 49 -2.64 -5.51 3.77
N VAL A 50 -2.47 -4.31 3.23
CA VAL A 50 -1.58 -3.27 3.76
C VAL A 50 -2.19 -1.90 3.48
N PHE A 51 -2.16 -0.97 4.44
CA PHE A 51 -2.80 0.34 4.30
C PHE A 51 -4.30 0.30 3.99
N ASN A 52 -5.00 -0.73 4.46
CA ASN A 52 -6.37 -1.06 4.04
C ASN A 52 -6.54 -1.36 2.53
N LEU A 53 -5.46 -1.48 1.76
CA LEU A 53 -5.47 -1.96 0.38
C LEU A 53 -5.29 -3.47 0.38
N THR A 54 -6.18 -4.17 -0.32
CA THR A 54 -6.14 -5.63 -0.47
C THR A 54 -5.64 -6.00 -1.86
N MET A 55 -4.53 -6.73 -1.93
CA MET A 55 -3.94 -7.16 -3.20
C MET A 55 -4.92 -8.08 -3.94
N GLY A 56 -5.10 -7.82 -5.23
CA GLY A 56 -6.07 -8.45 -6.13
C GLY A 56 -7.48 -7.88 -6.07
N HIS A 57 -7.79 -6.96 -5.14
CA HIS A 57 -9.17 -6.49 -4.89
C HIS A 57 -9.31 -4.96 -4.90
N SER A 58 -8.41 -4.26 -4.20
CA SER A 58 -8.36 -2.80 -4.22
C SER A 58 -7.93 -2.31 -5.59
N SER A 59 -8.49 -1.18 -5.99
CA SER A 59 -8.29 -0.55 -7.28
C SER A 59 -7.21 0.53 -7.23
N LEU A 60 -6.77 1.01 -8.40
CA LEU A 60 -5.91 2.19 -8.47
C LEU A 60 -6.58 3.42 -7.82
N ILE A 61 -7.89 3.64 -8.02
CA ILE A 61 -8.56 4.79 -7.41
C ILE A 61 -8.53 4.73 -5.88
N ASP A 62 -8.66 3.54 -5.27
CA ASP A 62 -8.52 3.35 -3.82
C ASP A 62 -7.12 3.77 -3.33
N ALA A 63 -6.08 3.39 -4.07
CA ALA A 63 -4.71 3.79 -3.72
C ALA A 63 -4.44 5.28 -3.93
N MET A 64 -5.03 5.90 -4.96
CA MET A 64 -4.92 7.35 -5.17
C MET A 64 -5.56 8.17 -4.05
N HIS A 65 -6.64 7.67 -3.46
CA HIS A 65 -7.23 8.29 -2.26
C HIS A 65 -6.28 8.29 -1.05
N LEU A 66 -5.43 7.27 -0.97
CA LEU A 66 -4.47 7.12 0.12
C LEU A 66 -3.17 7.89 -0.14
N PHE A 67 -2.58 7.73 -1.32
CA PHE A 67 -1.24 8.21 -1.61
C PHE A 67 -1.20 9.58 -2.31
N GLY A 68 -2.34 10.07 -2.77
CA GLY A 68 -2.48 11.28 -3.58
C GLY A 68 -2.75 10.97 -5.05
N SER A 69 -3.18 11.98 -5.81
CA SER A 69 -3.51 11.83 -7.23
C SER A 69 -2.31 12.05 -8.18
N GLU A 70 -1.19 12.54 -7.65
CA GLU A 70 0.04 12.76 -8.41
C GLU A 70 0.82 11.45 -8.55
N ALA A 71 0.59 10.74 -9.66
CA ALA A 71 1.29 9.50 -9.98
C ALA A 71 1.73 9.45 -11.45
N GLU A 72 2.88 8.84 -11.69
CA GLU A 72 3.30 8.45 -13.03
C GLU A 72 2.78 7.06 -13.34
N ILE A 73 2.07 6.92 -14.47
CA ILE A 73 1.60 5.61 -14.93
C ILE A 73 2.33 5.27 -16.22
N ALA A 74 2.99 4.13 -16.25
CA ALA A 74 3.72 3.64 -17.40
C ALA A 74 3.68 2.11 -17.47
N MET A 75 3.72 1.59 -18.70
CA MET A 75 3.93 0.18 -18.93
C MET A 75 5.40 -0.06 -19.24
N PHE A 76 6.01 -0.99 -18.53
CA PHE A 76 7.37 -1.45 -18.73
C PHE A 76 7.35 -2.84 -19.34
N GLY A 77 8.11 -3.05 -20.41
CA GLY A 77 8.16 -4.36 -21.07
C GLY A 77 9.49 -4.60 -21.79
N SER A 78 9.83 -5.87 -21.98
CA SER A 78 11.01 -6.31 -22.73
C SER A 78 10.69 -7.62 -23.47
N GLU A 79 11.53 -8.05 -24.40
CA GLU A 79 11.26 -9.28 -25.16
C GLU A 79 11.21 -10.55 -24.29
N SER A 80 11.86 -10.53 -23.13
CA SER A 80 12.00 -11.68 -22.24
C SER A 80 11.05 -11.68 -21.03
N LYS A 81 10.25 -10.63 -20.85
CA LYS A 81 9.37 -10.48 -19.68
C LYS A 81 8.01 -9.93 -20.11
N GLU A 82 6.96 -10.49 -19.51
CA GLU A 82 5.62 -9.95 -19.61
C GLU A 82 5.60 -8.47 -19.22
N PRO A 83 4.80 -7.64 -19.92
CA PRO A 83 4.71 -6.23 -19.59
C PRO A 83 4.08 -6.02 -18.22
N GLU A 84 4.59 -5.05 -17.49
CA GLU A 84 4.08 -4.64 -16.18
C GLU A 84 3.51 -3.22 -16.28
N LEU A 85 2.26 -3.05 -15.85
CA LEU A 85 1.61 -1.75 -15.79
C LEU A 85 1.84 -1.16 -14.40
N GLU A 86 2.79 -0.24 -14.32
CA GLU A 86 3.23 0.37 -13.07
C GLU A 86 2.62 1.76 -12.85
N VAL A 87 2.31 2.02 -11.58
CA VAL A 87 1.91 3.34 -11.08
C VAL A 87 2.89 3.75 -9.99
N PHE A 88 3.62 4.84 -10.22
CA PHE A 88 4.63 5.33 -9.30
C PHE A 88 4.20 6.64 -8.62
N PHE A 89 4.11 6.59 -7.29
CA PHE A 89 3.94 7.74 -6.41
C PHE A 89 5.31 8.08 -5.80
N SER A 90 5.94 9.15 -6.30
CA SER A 90 7.34 9.47 -5.99
C SER A 90 7.57 10.06 -4.59
N ASN A 91 6.55 10.66 -4.00
CA ASN A 91 6.67 11.37 -2.74
C ASN A 91 5.38 11.35 -1.93
N THR A 92 4.97 10.17 -1.48
CA THR A 92 3.86 10.03 -0.56
C THR A 92 4.33 9.97 0.89
N LYS A 93 3.42 10.22 1.84
CA LYS A 93 3.69 10.16 3.28
C LYS A 93 2.86 9.06 3.90
N VAL A 94 3.55 8.10 4.51
CA VAL A 94 2.93 6.97 5.22
C VAL A 94 3.46 7.02 6.65
N GLY A 95 2.56 7.13 7.64
CA GLY A 95 2.98 7.16 9.04
C GLY A 95 3.91 8.32 9.42
N GLY A 96 3.89 9.42 8.67
CA GLY A 96 4.81 10.55 8.83
C GLY A 96 6.15 10.41 8.12
N ILE A 97 6.43 9.26 7.49
CA ILE A 97 7.66 9.00 6.75
C ILE A 97 7.41 9.20 5.25
N SER A 98 8.34 9.87 4.57
CA SER A 98 8.29 9.98 3.11
C SER A 98 8.76 8.68 2.46
N VAL A 99 7.98 8.21 1.50
CA VAL A 99 8.20 6.95 0.81
C VAL A 99 7.90 7.10 -0.69
N GLY A 100 8.59 6.30 -1.51
CA GLY A 100 8.13 5.99 -2.86
C GLY A 100 7.19 4.78 -2.82
N VAL A 101 6.12 4.80 -3.60
CA VAL A 101 5.22 3.65 -3.78
C VAL A 101 5.13 3.30 -5.26
N ILE A 102 5.34 2.04 -5.59
CA ILE A 102 5.08 1.49 -6.93
C ILE A 102 3.95 0.48 -6.80
N LEU A 103 2.90 0.63 -7.58
CA LEU A 103 1.85 -0.38 -7.73
C LEU A 103 2.01 -1.07 -9.07
N ASN A 104 1.88 -2.39 -9.09
CA ASN A 104 1.64 -3.12 -10.32
C ASN A 104 0.14 -3.38 -10.44
N LEU A 105 -0.45 -3.11 -11.60
CA LEU A 105 -1.87 -3.35 -11.84
C LEU A 105 -2.11 -4.67 -12.55
N ILE A 106 -3.23 -5.31 -12.25
CA ILE A 106 -3.78 -6.44 -13.00
C ILE A 106 -4.52 -5.84 -14.19
N PHE A 107 -4.16 -6.29 -15.39
CA PHE A 107 -4.79 -5.92 -16.64
C PHE A 107 -4.86 -7.13 -17.55
N ASP A 108 -5.86 -7.17 -18.43
CA ASP A 108 -6.08 -8.29 -19.34
C ASP A 108 -5.79 -7.94 -20.81
N GLN A 109 -6.15 -8.84 -21.73
CA GLN A 109 -5.96 -8.63 -23.16
C GLN A 109 -6.83 -7.49 -23.72
N LYS A 110 -8.03 -7.30 -23.18
CA LYS A 110 -8.95 -6.22 -23.57
C LYS A 110 -8.35 -4.87 -23.15
N ASP A 111 -7.85 -4.78 -21.92
CA ASP A 111 -7.14 -3.61 -21.42
C ASP A 111 -5.93 -3.31 -22.31
N THR A 112 -5.08 -4.32 -22.55
CA THR A 112 -3.89 -4.20 -23.40
C THR A 112 -4.22 -3.62 -24.77
N LYS A 113 -5.28 -4.11 -25.43
CA LYS A 113 -5.72 -3.59 -26.74
C LYS A 113 -6.15 -2.12 -26.64
N TYR A 114 -6.90 -1.76 -25.59
CA TYR A 114 -7.34 -0.38 -25.38
C TYR A 114 -6.15 0.55 -25.12
N LEU A 115 -5.21 0.12 -24.29
CA LEU A 115 -3.99 0.86 -23.93
C LEU A 115 -3.09 1.10 -25.14
N ASN A 116 -2.89 0.07 -25.97
CA ASN A 116 -2.08 0.19 -27.20
C ASN A 116 -2.65 1.21 -28.19
N ASN A 117 -3.97 1.37 -28.25
CA ASN A 117 -4.62 2.38 -29.09
C ASN A 117 -4.56 3.80 -28.50
N ASN A 118 -4.10 3.96 -27.26
CA ASN A 118 -4.12 5.20 -26.50
C ASN A 118 -2.74 5.57 -25.92
N ILE A 119 -1.67 5.12 -26.59
CA ILE A 119 -0.29 5.47 -26.26
C ILE A 119 -0.06 6.96 -26.49
N LYS A 120 0.61 7.61 -25.55
CA LYS A 120 1.13 8.97 -25.67
C LYS A 120 2.58 8.98 -26.14
N GLU A 121 3.41 8.12 -25.55
CA GLU A 121 4.84 8.07 -25.84
C GLU A 121 5.36 6.65 -25.62
N LEU A 122 6.30 6.20 -26.46
CA LEU A 122 7.07 4.99 -26.25
C LEU A 122 8.56 5.32 -26.33
N ARG A 123 9.31 4.93 -25.30
CA ARG A 123 10.77 5.11 -25.24
C ARG A 123 11.47 3.79 -24.92
N VAL A 124 12.59 3.53 -25.58
CA VAL A 124 13.50 2.44 -25.23
C VAL A 124 14.56 3.02 -24.29
N MET A 125 14.67 2.46 -23.09
CA MET A 125 15.67 2.85 -22.10
C MET A 125 17.04 2.27 -22.46
N SER A 126 18.11 2.80 -21.86
CA SER A 126 19.47 2.28 -22.05
C SER A 126 19.63 0.80 -21.68
N SER A 127 18.79 0.30 -20.77
CA SER A 127 18.70 -1.11 -20.38
C SER A 127 18.01 -2.01 -21.42
N GLY A 128 17.47 -1.46 -22.51
CA GLY A 128 16.63 -2.18 -23.48
C GLY A 128 15.16 -2.32 -23.06
N VAL A 129 14.79 -1.92 -21.84
CA VAL A 129 13.40 -1.90 -21.38
C VAL A 129 12.62 -0.81 -22.12
N ARG A 130 11.43 -1.15 -22.62
CA ARG A 130 10.49 -0.19 -23.23
C ARG A 130 9.63 0.41 -22.14
N LYS A 131 9.64 1.74 -22.00
CA LYS A 131 8.71 2.53 -21.18
C LYS A 131 7.64 3.13 -22.11
N THR A 132 6.40 2.75 -21.92
CA THR A 132 5.24 3.27 -22.66
C THR A 132 4.39 4.10 -21.72
N THR A 133 4.06 5.34 -22.10
CA THR A 133 3.14 6.22 -21.36
C THR A 133 1.88 6.46 -22.15
N PHE A 134 0.80 6.84 -21.46
CA PHE A 134 -0.54 6.83 -22.01
C PHE A 134 -1.20 8.22 -21.99
N ASN A 135 -2.15 8.42 -22.90
CA ASN A 135 -2.99 9.62 -22.93
C ASN A 135 -4.00 9.63 -21.75
N LEU A 136 -4.77 10.71 -21.61
CA LEU A 136 -5.73 10.85 -20.51
C LEU A 136 -6.82 9.77 -20.53
N MET A 137 -7.32 9.37 -21.69
CA MET A 137 -8.39 8.36 -21.80
C MET A 137 -7.93 7.01 -21.28
N ALA A 138 -6.73 6.58 -21.66
CA ALA A 138 -6.13 5.35 -21.14
C ALA A 138 -5.82 5.43 -19.64
N LYS A 139 -5.38 6.59 -19.13
CA LYS A 139 -5.18 6.75 -17.67
C LYS A 139 -6.49 6.62 -16.90
N ILE A 140 -7.59 7.20 -17.42
CA ILE A 140 -8.92 7.08 -16.80
C ILE A 140 -9.40 5.62 -16.81
N SER A 141 -9.17 4.88 -17.90
CA SER A 141 -9.58 3.46 -17.96
C SER A 141 -8.82 2.57 -16.97
N MET A 142 -7.69 3.03 -16.42
CA MET A 142 -6.90 2.26 -15.45
C MET A 142 -7.38 2.41 -14.01
N LEU A 143 -8.26 3.38 -13.70
CA LEU A 143 -8.63 3.71 -12.32
C LEU A 143 -9.28 2.53 -11.58
N ASP A 144 -10.04 1.70 -12.29
CA ASP A 144 -10.71 0.53 -11.71
C ASP A 144 -9.86 -0.75 -11.72
N LEU A 145 -8.68 -0.72 -12.36
CA LEU A 145 -7.79 -1.88 -12.42
C LEU A 145 -7.30 -2.23 -11.01
N LYS A 146 -7.18 -3.53 -10.77
CA LYS A 146 -6.86 -4.06 -9.44
C LYS A 146 -5.37 -4.04 -9.19
N ILE A 147 -4.98 -3.80 -7.94
CA ILE A 147 -3.58 -3.79 -7.53
C ILE A 147 -3.09 -5.24 -7.44
N LYS A 148 -2.12 -5.63 -8.26
CA LYS A 148 -1.45 -6.94 -8.21
C LYS A 148 -0.48 -7.01 -7.03
N SER A 149 0.34 -5.98 -6.89
CA SER A 149 1.33 -5.84 -5.83
C SER A 149 1.60 -4.37 -5.51
N LEU A 150 2.15 -4.14 -4.33
CA LEU A 150 2.59 -2.84 -3.85
C LEU A 150 4.05 -2.95 -3.39
N THR A 151 4.90 -2.08 -3.92
CA THR A 151 6.30 -1.93 -3.50
C THR A 151 6.47 -0.60 -2.80
N LEU A 152 7.03 -0.62 -1.60
CA LEU A 152 7.35 0.54 -0.79
C LEU A 152 8.87 0.73 -0.75
N ILE A 153 9.32 1.94 -1.05
CA ILE A 153 10.72 2.36 -0.99
C ILE A 153 10.83 3.45 0.08
N PRO A 154 11.22 3.10 1.32
CA PRO A 154 11.44 4.08 2.38
C PRO A 154 12.55 5.06 2.00
N LYS A 155 12.35 6.35 2.26
CA LYS A 155 13.45 7.34 2.14
C LYS A 155 14.38 7.32 3.36
N VAL A 156 13.87 6.82 4.49
CA VAL A 156 14.67 6.54 5.68
C VAL A 156 15.40 5.22 5.53
N ASP A 157 16.49 5.07 6.27
CA ASP A 157 17.22 3.81 6.38
C ASP A 157 16.51 2.91 7.40
N LEU A 158 16.22 1.66 7.03
CA LEU A 158 15.60 0.68 7.92
C LEU A 158 16.61 -0.43 8.21
N SER A 159 17.45 -0.19 9.22
CA SER A 159 18.40 -1.21 9.67
C SER A 159 17.71 -2.55 9.97
N LYS A 160 18.45 -3.64 9.81
CA LYS A 160 17.98 -5.01 10.11
C LYS A 160 17.30 -5.11 11.49
N GLU A 161 17.85 -4.44 12.50
CA GLU A 161 17.27 -4.38 13.85
C GLU A 161 15.92 -3.63 13.88
N ILE A 162 15.81 -2.49 13.20
CA ILE A 162 14.54 -1.75 13.10
C ILE A 162 13.48 -2.61 12.40
N ILE A 163 13.86 -3.32 11.34
CA ILE A 163 12.96 -4.22 10.63
C ILE A 163 12.45 -5.32 11.55
N ILE A 164 13.33 -5.98 12.31
CA ILE A 164 12.93 -7.00 13.29
C ILE A 164 12.00 -6.42 14.35
N ASN A 165 12.29 -5.23 14.86
CA ASN A 165 11.45 -4.58 15.86
C ASN A 165 10.04 -4.24 15.35
N LEU A 166 9.91 -3.90 14.07
CA LEU A 166 8.63 -3.52 13.47
C LEU A 166 7.84 -4.74 12.97
N PHE A 167 8.51 -5.69 12.30
CA PHE A 167 7.88 -6.83 11.63
C PHE A 167 7.94 -8.14 12.43
N GLY A 168 8.80 -8.23 13.43
CA GLY A 168 9.15 -9.48 14.13
C GLY A 168 10.29 -10.23 13.44
N GLU A 169 10.48 -11.50 13.76
CA GLU A 169 11.43 -12.38 13.06
C GLU A 169 10.87 -12.84 11.70
N PRO A 170 11.69 -12.87 10.63
CA PRO A 170 11.26 -13.38 9.33
C PRO A 170 10.97 -14.88 9.41
N SER A 171 9.96 -15.33 8.68
CA SER A 171 9.61 -16.75 8.55
C SER A 171 10.66 -17.53 7.73
N ARG A 172 11.31 -16.85 6.78
CA ARG A 172 12.37 -17.40 5.94
C ARG A 172 13.32 -16.28 5.53
N VAL A 173 14.62 -16.58 5.50
CA VAL A 173 15.65 -15.70 4.92
C VAL A 173 16.32 -16.46 3.77
N GLU A 174 16.44 -15.80 2.62
CA GLU A 174 17.13 -16.31 1.44
C GLU A 174 18.29 -15.38 1.09
N LEU A 175 19.50 -15.93 1.00
CA LEU A 175 20.70 -15.17 0.62
C LEU A 175 20.84 -15.19 -0.90
N VAL A 176 20.71 -14.03 -1.54
CA VAL A 176 20.76 -13.90 -3.01
C VAL A 176 22.17 -13.57 -3.48
N SER A 177 22.89 -12.76 -2.71
CA SER A 177 24.29 -12.42 -2.92
C SER A 177 24.99 -12.19 -1.58
N GLN A 178 26.25 -11.75 -1.59
CA GLN A 178 26.96 -11.40 -0.35
C GLN A 178 26.35 -10.20 0.39
N SER A 179 25.75 -9.24 -0.32
CA SER A 179 25.16 -8.02 0.25
C SER A 179 23.63 -7.98 0.18
N VAL A 180 22.99 -8.91 -0.55
CA VAL A 180 21.53 -8.92 -0.75
C VAL A 180 20.90 -10.19 -0.17
N SER A 181 19.87 -9.99 0.67
CA SER A 181 19.04 -11.07 1.21
C SER A 181 17.56 -10.74 1.16
N TYR A 182 16.73 -11.75 0.94
CA TYR A 182 15.28 -11.64 0.94
C TYR A 182 14.70 -12.21 2.23
N TRP A 183 13.99 -11.37 2.96
CA TRP A 183 13.37 -11.71 4.23
C TRP A 183 11.87 -11.83 4.04
N TYR A 184 11.33 -13.03 4.23
CA TYR A 184 9.93 -13.35 3.99
C TYR A 184 9.15 -13.37 5.29
N TYR A 185 8.10 -12.57 5.38
CA TYR A 185 7.15 -12.55 6.49
C TYR A 185 5.80 -13.07 6.01
N LEU A 186 5.65 -14.40 5.97
CA LEU A 186 4.54 -15.05 5.28
C LEU A 186 3.16 -14.64 5.83
N ILE A 187 3.03 -14.54 7.15
CA ILE A 187 1.76 -14.12 7.80
C ILE A 187 1.42 -12.63 7.58
N LYS A 188 2.40 -11.84 7.13
CA LYS A 188 2.27 -10.42 6.82
C LYS A 188 2.15 -10.15 5.32
N GLY A 189 2.32 -11.16 4.47
CA GLY A 189 2.26 -11.02 3.02
C GLY A 189 3.32 -10.09 2.44
N VAL A 190 4.50 -10.02 3.07
CA VAL A 190 5.57 -9.10 2.66
C VAL A 190 6.90 -9.83 2.53
N ARG A 191 7.60 -9.52 1.44
CA ARG A 191 9.02 -9.77 1.27
C ARG A 191 9.77 -8.45 1.47
N ILE A 192 10.83 -8.47 2.25
CA ILE A 192 11.72 -7.32 2.42
C ILE A 192 13.07 -7.68 1.79
N ILE A 193 13.49 -6.88 0.82
CA ILE A 193 14.82 -6.95 0.23
C ILE A 193 15.73 -6.11 1.11
N ILE A 194 16.69 -6.79 1.75
CA ILE A 194 17.76 -6.17 2.49
C ILE A 194 18.98 -6.13 1.57
N ASP A 195 19.49 -4.93 1.32
CA ASP A 195 20.67 -4.68 0.50
C ASP A 195 21.62 -3.81 1.31
N ASP A 196 22.83 -4.31 1.61
CA ASP A 196 23.79 -3.56 2.43
C ASP A 196 24.31 -2.28 1.73
N ASP A 197 24.16 -2.18 0.40
CA ASP A 197 24.64 -1.06 -0.42
C ASP A 197 23.51 -0.10 -0.85
N ASN A 198 22.24 -0.53 -0.78
CA ASN A 198 21.08 0.24 -1.25
C ASN A 198 19.97 0.33 -0.20
N LYS A 199 18.90 1.08 -0.51
CA LYS A 199 17.73 1.16 0.37
C LYS A 199 16.98 -0.16 0.41
N GLU A 200 16.43 -0.49 1.58
CA GLU A 200 15.55 -1.64 1.74
C GLU A 200 14.26 -1.44 0.94
N ILE A 201 13.76 -2.52 0.36
CA ILE A 201 12.54 -2.50 -0.45
C ILE A 201 11.55 -3.46 0.17
N LEU A 202 10.32 -3.01 0.40
CA LEU A 202 9.25 -3.85 0.94
C LEU A 202 8.24 -4.13 -0.18
N GLU A 203 7.97 -5.40 -0.44
CA GLU A 203 7.09 -5.85 -1.51
C GLU A 203 5.94 -6.66 -0.94
N PHE A 204 4.73 -6.16 -1.16
CA PHE A 204 3.48 -6.76 -0.73
C PHE A 204 2.77 -7.36 -1.94
N TYR A 205 2.48 -8.65 -1.87
CA TYR A 205 1.81 -9.39 -2.95
C TYR A 205 1.06 -10.58 -2.36
N ASN A 206 0.09 -11.12 -3.10
CA ASN A 206 -0.52 -12.40 -2.73
C ASN A 206 0.48 -13.51 -3.04
N GLU A 207 0.84 -14.33 -2.05
CA GLU A 207 1.60 -15.55 -2.27
C GLU A 207 0.84 -16.43 -3.27
N VAL A 208 1.50 -16.84 -4.35
CA VAL A 208 0.94 -17.84 -5.24
C VAL A 208 1.06 -19.17 -4.52
N VAL A 209 -0.05 -19.71 -4.04
CA VAL A 209 -0.09 -21.10 -3.57
C VAL A 209 0.23 -21.97 -4.77
N GLN A 210 1.47 -22.48 -4.82
CA GLN A 210 1.89 -23.49 -5.80
C GLN A 210 1.29 -24.85 -5.44
#